data_AF-A0A0M8PQE6-F1
#
_entry.id   AF-A0A0M8PQE6-F1
#
_cell.length_a   1.000
_cell.length_b   1.000
_cell.length_c   1.000
_cell.angle_alpha   90.00
_cell.angle_beta   90.00
_cell.angle_gamma   90.00
#
_symmetry.space_group_name_H-M   'P 1'
#
loop_
_entity.id
_entity.type
_entity.pdbx_description
1 polymer ?
#
loop_
_entity_poly.entity_id
_entity_poly.type
_entity_poly.pdbx_seq_one_letter_code
_entity_poly.pdbx_strand_id
1 'polypeptide(L)'
;MPALVQLMDLICHRTEDNGDDEIYFILNGERVYGGEDGAAISQGQTRDLRSIVKPVRGTTHLALFDEDWPDSDDALGVHAITESEAGLGVRTAVFDWDDARYTLTYRVERDPFG
;
A
#
# COMPACT_ATOMS: atom_id res chain seq x y z
N MET A 1 8.11 -21.60 5.07
CA MET A 1 8.98 -20.54 4.52
C MET A 1 8.08 -19.37 4.21
N PRO A 2 8.47 -18.12 4.53
CA PRO A 2 7.61 -16.97 4.31
C PRO A 2 7.41 -16.73 2.80
N ALA A 3 6.24 -16.23 2.42
CA ALA A 3 6.04 -15.66 1.09
C ALA A 3 6.60 -14.23 1.06
N LEU A 4 6.80 -13.68 -0.13
CA LEU A 4 7.21 -12.29 -0.33
C LEU A 4 6.09 -11.55 -1.07
N VAL A 5 5.68 -10.39 -0.55
CA VAL A 5 4.84 -9.45 -1.28
C VAL A 5 5.74 -8.43 -1.98
N GLN A 6 5.47 -8.20 -3.26
CA GLN A 6 6.00 -7.06 -4.01
C GLN A 6 4.85 -6.10 -4.31
N LEU A 7 4.96 -4.87 -3.83
CA LEU A 7 4.07 -3.78 -4.25
C LEU A 7 4.49 -3.34 -5.65
N MET A 8 3.55 -2.99 -6.53
CA MET A 8 3.87 -2.69 -7.93
C MET A 8 3.53 -1.24 -8.28
N ASP A 9 2.25 -0.94 -8.46
CA ASP A 9 1.79 0.41 -8.82
C ASP A 9 0.63 0.80 -7.92
N LEU A 10 0.71 1.99 -7.34
CA LEU A 10 -0.42 2.64 -6.67
C LEU A 10 -0.95 3.74 -7.55
N ILE A 11 -2.24 3.66 -7.89
CA ILE A 11 -2.95 4.67 -8.67
C ILE A 11 -3.88 5.45 -7.74
N CYS A 12 -3.77 6.77 -7.72
CA CYS A 12 -4.74 7.66 -7.10
C CYS A 12 -5.88 7.93 -8.11
N HIS A 13 -7.11 7.57 -7.75
CA HIS A 13 -8.30 7.89 -8.55
C HIS A 13 -9.04 9.11 -8.01
N ARG A 14 -8.90 9.37 -6.70
CA ARG A 14 -9.47 10.51 -6.00
C ARG A 14 -8.70 10.68 -4.68
N THR A 15 -8.28 11.91 -4.42
CA THR A 15 -7.70 12.35 -3.15
C THR A 15 -8.80 12.50 -2.11
N GLU A 16 -8.45 12.46 -0.82
CA GLU A 16 -9.39 12.78 0.27
C GLU A 16 -9.89 14.22 0.14
N ASP A 17 -8.96 15.14 -0.16
CA ASP A 17 -9.21 16.57 -0.11
C ASP A 17 -8.91 17.32 -1.42
N ASN A 18 -9.11 18.64 -1.41
CA ASN A 18 -8.78 19.54 -2.52
C ASN A 18 -7.27 19.80 -2.58
N GLY A 19 -6.45 18.76 -2.73
CA GLY A 19 -5.00 18.83 -2.65
C GLY A 19 -4.31 17.61 -3.25
N ASP A 20 -2.99 17.57 -3.05
CA ASP A 20 -2.23 16.32 -3.16
C ASP A 20 -2.29 15.64 -1.78
N ASP A 21 -2.36 14.31 -1.75
CA ASP A 21 -2.29 13.54 -0.51
C ASP A 21 -0.82 13.18 -0.22
N GLU A 22 -0.37 13.28 1.02
CA GLU A 22 0.95 12.87 1.52
C GLU A 22 0.95 11.40 1.94
N ILE A 23 0.73 10.51 0.97
CA ILE A 23 0.46 9.10 1.29
C ILE A 23 1.65 8.31 1.87
N TYR A 24 1.33 7.33 2.72
CA TYR A 24 2.29 6.31 3.13
C TYR A 24 1.66 4.95 3.41
N PHE A 25 2.50 3.90 3.39
CA PHE A 25 2.06 2.53 3.69
C PHE A 25 2.67 2.01 4.98
N ILE A 26 1.82 1.41 5.82
CA ILE A 26 2.21 0.57 6.94
C ILE A 26 1.91 -0.89 6.63
N LEU A 27 2.90 -1.76 6.79
CA LEU A 27 2.78 -3.21 6.66
C LEU A 27 3.05 -3.87 8.02
N ASN A 28 2.02 -4.46 8.65
CA ASN A 28 2.11 -5.03 10.01
C ASN A 28 2.76 -4.08 11.06
N GLY A 29 2.47 -2.79 10.97
CA GLY A 29 3.00 -1.78 11.90
C GLY A 29 4.36 -1.18 11.52
N GLU A 30 4.99 -1.63 10.43
CA GLU A 30 6.22 -1.02 9.89
C GLU A 30 5.88 -0.10 8.71
N ARG A 31 6.36 1.15 8.71
CA ARG A 31 6.26 2.03 7.53
C ARG A 31 7.18 1.52 6.43
N VAL A 32 6.61 1.19 5.26
CA VAL A 32 7.34 0.61 4.12
C VAL A 32 7.45 1.52 2.91
N TYR A 33 6.73 2.65 2.93
CA TYR A 33 6.70 3.68 1.89
C TYR A 33 6.39 5.05 2.52
N GLY A 34 6.71 6.15 1.82
CA GLY A 34 6.29 7.50 2.22
C GLY A 34 7.24 8.25 3.17
N GLY A 35 8.46 7.78 3.44
CA GLY A 35 9.44 8.58 4.21
C GLY A 35 8.97 8.99 5.61
N GLU A 36 9.33 10.19 6.08
CA GLU A 36 8.79 10.79 7.32
C GLU A 36 7.55 11.66 7.03
N ASP A 37 7.55 12.38 5.90
CA ASP A 37 6.53 13.39 5.54
C ASP A 37 5.48 12.88 4.52
N GLY A 38 5.32 11.56 4.37
CA GLY A 38 4.52 11.00 3.28
C GLY A 38 5.17 11.13 1.90
N ALA A 39 4.45 10.68 0.88
CA ALA A 39 4.83 10.84 -0.50
C ALA A 39 3.66 11.45 -1.28
N ALA A 40 3.72 12.77 -1.50
CA ALA A 40 2.74 13.52 -2.27
C ALA A 40 2.23 12.74 -3.50
N ILE A 41 0.93 12.70 -3.73
CA ILE A 41 0.30 12.11 -4.92
C ILE A 41 -1.00 12.85 -5.23
N SER A 42 -1.17 13.26 -6.49
CA SER A 42 -2.41 13.89 -6.96
C SER A 42 -3.35 12.88 -7.61
N GLN A 43 -4.63 13.23 -7.70
CA GLN A 43 -5.60 12.50 -8.50
C GLN A 43 -5.10 12.22 -9.94
N GLY A 44 -5.23 10.96 -10.36
CA GLY A 44 -4.80 10.46 -11.67
C GLY A 44 -3.33 10.09 -11.76
N GLN A 45 -2.52 10.36 -10.73
CA GLN A 45 -1.11 9.97 -10.70
C GLN A 45 -0.94 8.50 -10.31
N THR A 46 0.24 7.96 -10.67
CA THR A 46 0.67 6.62 -10.30
C THR A 46 2.03 6.69 -9.63
N ARG A 47 2.24 5.93 -8.56
CA ARG A 47 3.53 5.72 -7.90
C ARG A 47 4.04 4.32 -8.19
N ASP A 48 5.28 4.22 -8.68
CA ASP A 48 5.99 2.96 -8.85
C ASP A 48 6.59 2.51 -7.51
N LEU A 49 6.12 1.36 -7.03
CA LEU A 49 6.44 0.77 -5.74
C LEU A 49 7.22 -0.55 -5.89
N ARG A 50 7.67 -0.90 -7.10
CA ARG A 50 8.31 -2.20 -7.40
C ARG A 50 9.58 -2.49 -6.60
N SER A 51 10.21 -1.47 -6.01
CA SER A 51 11.36 -1.64 -5.10
C SER A 51 10.96 -2.18 -3.72
N ILE A 52 9.67 -2.12 -3.36
CA ILE A 52 9.17 -2.56 -2.07
C ILE A 52 8.84 -4.05 -2.13
N VAL A 53 9.71 -4.84 -1.51
CA VAL A 53 9.53 -6.28 -1.32
C VAL A 53 9.62 -6.59 0.17
N LYS A 54 8.59 -7.23 0.74
CA LYS A 54 8.49 -7.49 2.18
C LYS A 54 7.99 -8.92 2.45
N PRO A 55 8.38 -9.53 3.58
CA PRO A 55 7.90 -10.86 3.94
C PRO A 55 6.42 -10.84 4.35
N VAL A 56 5.69 -11.89 3.99
CA VAL A 56 4.32 -12.19 4.43
C VAL A 56 4.38 -13.46 5.28
N ARG A 57 3.75 -13.43 6.47
CA ARG A 57 3.68 -14.57 7.40
C ARG A 57 2.25 -14.76 7.85
N GLY A 58 1.60 -15.85 7.44
CA GLY A 58 0.17 -16.05 7.62
C GLY A 58 -0.66 -14.97 6.91
N THR A 59 -1.07 -13.94 7.67
CA THR A 59 -1.80 -12.77 7.19
C THR A 59 -1.07 -11.51 7.63
N THR A 60 -0.81 -10.64 6.66
CA THR A 60 -0.19 -9.33 6.84
C THR A 60 -1.19 -8.25 6.46
N HIS A 61 -1.33 -7.21 7.27
CA HIS A 61 -2.19 -6.08 6.97
C HIS A 61 -1.37 -4.95 6.37
N LEU A 62 -1.78 -4.50 5.19
CA LEU A 62 -1.26 -3.32 4.52
C LEU A 62 -2.28 -2.20 4.70
N ALA A 63 -1.89 -1.12 5.35
CA ALA A 63 -2.72 0.05 5.58
C ALA A 63 -2.15 1.25 4.82
N LEU A 64 -3.02 1.98 4.12
CA LEU A 64 -2.74 3.24 3.45
C LEU A 64 -3.23 4.37 4.34
N PHE A 65 -2.42 5.40 4.48
CA PHE A 65 -2.74 6.61 5.22
C PHE A 65 -2.40 7.84 4.38
N ASP A 66 -3.08 8.94 4.69
CA ASP A 66 -2.62 10.29 4.39
C ASP A 66 -1.90 10.88 5.61
N GLU A 67 -0.83 11.64 5.39
CA GLU A 67 -0.10 12.34 6.45
C GLU A 67 -0.60 13.77 6.56
N ASP A 68 -1.61 13.99 7.40
CA ASP A 68 -2.16 15.32 7.65
C ASP A 68 -1.55 15.96 8.89
N TRP A 69 -0.62 16.91 8.67
CA TRP A 69 -0.12 17.76 9.76
C TRP A 69 -0.83 19.12 9.77
N PRO A 70 -1.45 19.56 10.89
CA PRO A 70 -1.27 19.11 12.28
C PRO A 70 -2.35 18.18 12.84
N ASP A 71 -3.21 17.62 11.99
CA ASP A 71 -4.29 16.73 12.40
C ASP A 71 -3.78 15.28 12.57
N SER A 72 -4.68 14.31 12.75
CA SER A 72 -4.28 12.90 12.87
C SER A 72 -4.28 12.26 11.50
N ASP A 73 -3.22 11.53 11.15
CA ASP A 73 -3.10 10.78 9.90
C ASP A 73 -4.39 10.00 9.56
N ASP A 74 -4.96 10.30 8.39
CA ASP A 74 -6.24 9.75 7.98
C ASP A 74 -6.06 8.38 7.33
N ALA A 75 -6.81 7.40 7.85
CA ALA A 75 -6.70 6.01 7.42
C ALA A 75 -7.52 5.79 6.13
N LEU A 76 -6.85 5.85 4.98
CA LEU A 76 -7.46 5.69 3.65
C LEU A 76 -7.87 4.23 3.32
N GLY A 77 -7.39 3.26 4.09
CA GLY A 77 -7.92 1.90 4.10
C GLY A 77 -6.94 0.82 4.55
N VAL A 78 -7.44 -0.41 4.69
CA VAL A 78 -6.64 -1.59 5.07
C VAL A 78 -6.96 -2.76 4.16
N HIS A 79 -5.92 -3.45 3.68
CA HIS A 79 -6.02 -4.66 2.88
C HIS A 79 -5.21 -5.81 3.49
N ALA A 80 -5.81 -7.00 3.54
CA ALA A 80 -5.16 -8.21 4.03
C ALA A 80 -4.45 -8.94 2.89
N ILE A 81 -3.15 -9.18 3.04
CA ILE A 81 -2.31 -9.96 2.14
C ILE A 81 -1.93 -11.25 2.86
N THR A 82 -2.20 -12.40 2.24
CA THR A 82 -1.97 -13.71 2.88
C THR A 82 -0.93 -14.53 2.13
N GLU A 83 -0.22 -15.39 2.85
CA GLU A 83 0.73 -16.34 2.22
C GLU A 83 0.05 -17.26 1.20
N SER A 84 -1.25 -17.52 1.35
CA SER A 84 -2.01 -18.34 0.40
C SER A 84 -2.17 -17.70 -0.98
N GLU A 85 -1.88 -16.41 -1.12
CA GLU A 85 -1.87 -15.73 -2.42
C GLU A 85 -0.60 -16.02 -3.23
N ALA A 86 0.39 -16.72 -2.66
CA ALA A 86 1.65 -17.01 -3.30
C ALA A 86 1.48 -17.77 -4.63
N GLY A 87 1.96 -17.18 -5.72
CA GLY A 87 1.90 -17.74 -7.06
C GLY A 87 0.54 -17.59 -7.77
N LEU A 88 -0.39 -16.82 -7.20
CA LEU A 88 -1.67 -16.50 -7.87
C LEU A 88 -1.56 -15.38 -8.93
N GLY A 89 -0.35 -14.87 -9.17
CA GLY A 89 -0.08 -13.79 -10.12
C GLY A 89 -0.35 -12.40 -9.55
N VAL A 90 -0.59 -11.44 -10.44
CA VAL A 90 -0.86 -10.04 -10.08
C VAL A 90 -2.26 -9.92 -9.48
N ARG A 91 -2.36 -9.17 -8.39
CA ARG A 91 -3.55 -8.93 -7.59
C ARG A 91 -3.76 -7.43 -7.44
N THR A 92 -4.97 -7.07 -7.01
CA THR A 92 -5.36 -5.68 -6.81
C THR A 92 -5.99 -5.51 -5.44
N ALA A 93 -5.61 -4.44 -4.75
CA ALA A 93 -6.24 -3.94 -3.54
C ALA A 93 -6.85 -2.56 -3.81
N VAL A 94 -8.00 -2.29 -3.21
CA VAL A 94 -8.68 -0.98 -3.28
C VAL A 94 -8.71 -0.41 -1.87
N PHE A 95 -8.32 0.86 -1.76
CA PHE A 95 -8.43 1.65 -0.53
C PHE A 95 -9.40 2.79 -0.85
N ASP A 96 -10.54 2.82 -0.19
CA ASP A 96 -11.67 3.69 -0.53
C ASP A 96 -12.37 4.26 0.71
N TRP A 97 -11.58 4.52 1.76
CA TRP A 97 -12.05 5.23 2.94
C TRP A 97 -11.78 6.73 2.81
N ASP A 98 -12.42 7.50 3.69
CA ASP A 98 -12.35 8.96 3.79
C ASP A 98 -12.49 9.74 2.48
N ASP A 99 -13.53 9.38 1.71
CA ASP A 99 -13.80 9.96 0.40
C ASP A 99 -12.64 9.85 -0.62
N ALA A 100 -11.51 9.24 -0.29
CA ALA A 100 -10.43 8.95 -1.21
C ALA A 100 -10.68 7.67 -2.02
N ARG A 101 -9.87 7.44 -3.06
CA ARG A 101 -9.89 6.18 -3.81
C ARG A 101 -8.55 5.86 -4.43
N TYR A 102 -7.96 4.76 -4.00
CA TYR A 102 -6.70 4.24 -4.50
C TYR A 102 -6.83 2.81 -5.00
N THR A 103 -5.96 2.45 -5.94
CA THR A 103 -5.82 1.07 -6.41
C THR A 103 -4.36 0.68 -6.44
N LEU A 104 -4.02 -0.32 -5.63
CA LEU A 104 -2.70 -0.90 -5.58
C LEU A 104 -2.69 -2.20 -6.37
N THR A 105 -1.72 -2.35 -7.26
CA THR A 105 -1.34 -3.65 -7.83
C THR A 105 -0.20 -4.24 -7.03
N TYR A 106 -0.27 -5.53 -6.76
CA TYR A 106 0.75 -6.25 -6.01
C TYR A 106 0.81 -7.71 -6.46
N ARG A 107 1.84 -8.44 -6.04
CA ARG A 107 1.89 -9.89 -6.17
C ARG A 107 2.53 -10.52 -4.95
N VAL A 108 2.17 -11.78 -4.69
CA VAL A 108 2.79 -12.60 -3.66
C VAL A 108 3.48 -13.77 -4.33
N GLU A 109 4.76 -13.96 -4.02
CA GLU A 109 5.58 -15.03 -4.56
C GLU A 109 6.15 -15.88 -3.42
N ARG A 110 6.46 -17.14 -3.72
CA ARG A 110 7.25 -17.96 -2.79
C ARG A 110 8.68 -17.44 -2.76
N ASP A 111 9.29 -17.39 -1.59
CA ASP A 111 10.72 -17.07 -1.48
C ASP A 111 11.54 -18.08 -2.29
N PRO A 112 12.25 -17.65 -3.36
CA PRO A 112 12.96 -18.56 -4.25
C PRO A 112 14.23 -19.18 -3.63
N PHE A 113 14.66 -18.70 -2.45
CA PHE A 113 15.88 -19.17 -1.77
C PHE A 113 15.61 -19.94 -0.47
N GLY A 114 14.43 -20.55 -0.37
CA GLY A 114 14.04 -21.40 0.78
C GLY A 114 15.01 -22.53 1.10
#